data_AF-A0A7C4GCZ3-F1
#
_entry.id   AF-A0A7C4GCZ3-F1
#
_cell.length_a   1.000
_cell.length_b   1.000
_cell.length_c   1.000
_cell.angle_alpha   90.00
_cell.angle_beta   90.00
_cell.angle_gamma   90.00
#
_symmetry.space_group_name_H-M   'P 1'
#
loop_
_entity.id
_entity.type
_entity.pdbx_description
1 polymer ?
#
loop_
_entity_poly.entity_id
_entity_poly.type
_entity_poly.pdbx_seq_one_letter_code
_entity_poly.pdbx_strand_id
1 'polypeptide(L)'
;MARSGRTAWWCAKAQGALRRALGAGGVLTPAEVAATVTGALPARLRRRLRRQLWRLGWMTPAARVPLDALDEPRRPAGLRGVAAPLLELAVFGLPGQGMAARDRRRQDVYQQLAAEIMREAVDSVSLQAVARRALNHPEVVADAQLMGMVRSFIAEREAALVRPPPAEAEHRAQQHASKLRHAFDAPAPRDFPTRAEALAQFARRLSEFEAALTHFDEHSAQQALTALRDLRARFPVHISAESLQRSEEQYDRFLRRIATYRRQLRELADQGAAAAQAGDAKTAAWILRRFDAIRTLVPGLVPEIMLAELRARITNSEEQSETRELRRELLSRERAVADEIKQLAAAIRQYEQVVRQAPADSDERQRAEAAYRAAVERVRALDSDWLAGLILQLETLLDDLRDPTGEIHNQLEQFIVRVRAALNRLRVEVRSIQAGRRGGGAGESA
;
A
#
# COMPACT_ATOMS: atom_id res chain seq x y z
N MET A 1 1.55 16.35 20.45
CA MET A 1 2.00 15.64 19.23
C MET A 1 2.29 16.61 18.06
N ALA A 2 3.14 17.63 18.25
CA ALA A 2 3.41 18.69 17.24
C ALA A 2 4.74 18.52 16.47
N ARG A 3 5.29 17.30 16.38
CA ARG A 3 6.66 17.05 15.88
C ARG A 3 6.76 16.41 14.49
N SER A 4 5.67 15.93 13.88
CA SER A 4 5.67 15.32 12.54
C SER A 4 5.94 16.34 11.41
N GLY A 5 5.43 17.57 11.55
CA GLY A 5 5.57 18.62 10.52
C GLY A 5 7.02 19.09 10.28
N ARG A 6 7.86 19.15 11.33
CA ARG A 6 9.26 19.62 11.17
C ARG A 6 10.12 18.61 10.41
N THR A 7 9.88 17.32 10.62
CA THR A 7 10.60 16.25 9.92
C THR A 7 10.23 16.19 8.46
N ALA A 8 8.94 16.27 8.15
CA ALA A 8 8.46 16.35 6.76
C ALA A 8 9.09 17.54 6.03
N TRP A 9 9.16 18.70 6.69
CA TRP A 9 9.82 19.88 6.14
C TRP A 9 11.33 19.66 5.88
N TRP A 10 12.05 19.03 6.82
CA TRP A 10 13.47 18.69 6.62
C TRP A 10 13.67 17.68 5.50
N CYS A 11 12.80 16.67 5.37
CA CYS A 11 12.84 15.70 4.28
C CYS A 11 12.62 16.38 2.92
N ALA A 12 11.60 17.24 2.80
CA ALA A 12 11.34 17.99 1.57
C ALA A 12 12.52 18.89 1.18
N LYS A 13 13.13 19.56 2.17
CA LYS A 13 14.33 20.39 1.94
C LYS A 13 15.54 19.56 1.49
N ALA A 14 15.75 18.39 2.08
CA ALA A 14 16.83 17.48 1.70
C ALA A 14 16.60 16.85 0.30
N GLN A 15 15.36 16.47 -0.03
CA GLN A 15 14.99 16.00 -1.36
C GLN A 15 15.23 17.09 -2.42
N GLY A 16 14.87 18.34 -2.15
CA GLY A 16 15.14 19.47 -3.05
C GLY A 16 16.64 19.76 -3.21
N ALA A 17 17.46 19.52 -2.19
CA ALA A 17 18.92 19.61 -2.29
C ALA A 17 19.49 18.49 -3.17
N LEU A 18 19.03 17.25 -2.98
CA LEU A 18 19.43 16.10 -3.81
C LEU A 18 19.05 16.28 -5.28
N ARG A 19 17.82 16.71 -5.58
CA ARG A 19 17.38 16.98 -6.97
C ARG A 19 18.27 18.00 -7.66
N ARG A 20 18.64 19.08 -6.97
CA ARG A 20 19.55 20.11 -7.51
C ARG A 20 20.97 19.58 -7.73
N ALA A 21 21.50 18.83 -6.78
CA ALA A 21 22.83 18.23 -6.92
C ALA A 21 22.89 17.23 -8.08
N LEU A 22 21.82 16.47 -8.32
CA LEU A 22 21.71 15.54 -9.44
C LEU A 22 21.59 16.24 -10.79
N GLY A 23 20.83 17.34 -10.86
CA GLY A 23 20.72 18.14 -12.07
C GLY A 23 22.05 18.81 -12.49
N ALA A 24 23.00 18.97 -11.56
CA ALA A 24 24.27 19.62 -11.82
C ALA A 24 25.43 18.65 -12.14
N GLY A 25 25.34 17.36 -11.76
CA GLY A 25 26.48 16.44 -11.80
C GLY A 25 26.19 14.98 -12.16
N GLY A 26 24.95 14.62 -12.49
CA GLY A 26 24.56 13.31 -13.06
C GLY A 26 24.60 12.12 -12.11
N VAL A 27 25.54 12.03 -11.17
CA VAL A 27 25.68 10.92 -10.21
C VAL A 27 26.23 11.44 -8.88
N LEU A 28 25.64 10.97 -7.76
CA LEU A 28 26.16 11.20 -6.42
C LEU A 28 26.58 9.86 -5.81
N THR A 29 27.79 9.79 -5.28
CA THR A 29 28.25 8.69 -4.44
C THR A 29 27.45 8.63 -3.13
N PRO A 30 27.40 7.48 -2.43
CA PRO A 30 26.73 7.39 -1.13
C PRO A 30 27.21 8.45 -0.12
N ALA A 31 28.51 8.78 -0.17
CA ALA A 31 29.10 9.84 0.64
C ALA A 31 28.55 11.24 0.31
N GLU A 32 28.38 11.54 -0.98
CA GLU A 32 27.83 12.81 -1.47
C GLU A 32 26.33 12.92 -1.22
N VAL A 33 25.58 11.82 -1.35
CA VAL A 33 24.16 11.74 -0.97
C VAL A 33 24.02 12.06 0.52
N ALA A 34 24.78 11.37 1.38
CA ALA A 34 24.78 11.60 2.82
C ALA A 34 25.19 13.03 3.19
N ALA A 35 26.21 13.59 2.51
CA ALA A 35 26.66 14.98 2.73
C ALA A 35 25.59 15.99 2.31
N THR A 36 24.91 15.77 1.18
CA THR A 36 23.86 16.64 0.65
C THR A 36 22.63 16.64 1.57
N VAL A 37 22.21 15.45 2.02
CA VAL A 37 21.07 15.30 2.94
C VAL A 37 21.38 15.92 4.31
N THR A 38 22.55 15.61 4.89
CA THR A 38 22.93 16.20 6.18
C THR A 38 23.14 17.72 6.11
N GLY A 39 23.60 18.23 4.95
CA GLY A 39 23.75 19.66 4.67
C GLY A 39 22.43 20.44 4.72
N ALA A 40 21.31 19.82 4.36
CA ALA A 40 19.99 20.42 4.43
C ALA A 40 19.43 20.57 5.86
N LEU A 41 20.06 19.93 6.85
CA LEU A 41 19.58 19.88 8.24
C LEU A 41 20.13 21.00 9.13
N PRO A 42 19.42 21.35 10.23
CA PRO A 42 19.92 22.25 11.27
C PRO A 42 21.22 21.74 11.92
N ALA A 43 22.08 22.66 12.39
CA ALA A 43 23.44 22.34 12.86
C ALA A 43 23.52 21.19 13.89
N ARG A 44 22.59 21.15 14.86
CA ARG A 44 22.56 20.08 15.89
C ARG A 44 22.24 18.70 15.28
N LEU A 45 21.27 18.62 14.36
CA LEU A 45 20.86 17.39 13.69
C LEU A 45 21.90 16.94 12.67
N ARG A 46 22.45 17.87 11.89
CA ARG A 46 23.57 17.62 10.96
C ARG A 46 24.75 16.97 11.68
N ARG A 47 25.21 17.56 12.78
CA ARG A 47 26.34 17.03 13.57
C ARG A 47 26.04 15.63 14.11
N ARG A 48 24.83 15.38 14.59
CA ARG A 48 24.42 14.07 15.14
C ARG A 48 24.36 13.00 14.05
N LEU A 49 23.63 13.25 12.97
CA LEU A 49 23.44 12.28 11.87
C LEU A 49 24.76 11.99 11.17
N ARG A 50 25.57 13.02 10.88
CA ARG A 50 26.88 12.87 10.24
C ARG A 50 27.84 12.03 11.09
N ARG A 51 27.90 12.25 12.41
CA ARG A 51 28.74 11.43 13.31
C ARG A 51 28.30 9.96 13.32
N GLN A 52 27.00 9.70 13.24
CA GLN A 52 26.49 8.33 13.23
C GLN A 52 26.79 7.62 11.92
N LEU A 53 26.54 8.27 10.78
CA LEU A 53 26.89 7.72 9.46
C LEU A 53 28.40 7.48 9.33
N TRP A 54 29.23 8.35 9.91
CA TRP A 54 30.69 8.14 9.97
C TRP A 54 31.07 6.93 10.82
N ARG A 55 30.49 6.79 12.02
CA ARG A 55 30.75 5.63 12.90
C ARG A 55 30.35 4.30 12.28
N LEU A 56 29.34 4.31 11.41
CA LEU A 56 28.87 3.12 10.71
C LEU A 56 29.66 2.85 9.42
N GLY A 57 30.59 3.72 9.02
CA GLY A 57 31.34 3.62 7.77
C GLY A 57 30.52 3.98 6.52
N TRP A 58 29.29 4.47 6.68
CA TRP A 58 28.33 4.73 5.59
C TRP A 58 28.60 6.01 4.80
N MET A 59 29.57 6.82 5.25
CA MET A 59 30.05 7.99 4.51
C MET A 59 31.29 7.74 3.68
N THR A 60 31.76 6.49 3.59
CA THR A 60 32.86 6.13 2.68
C THR A 60 32.33 5.95 1.25
N PRO A 61 33.11 6.29 0.21
CA PRO A 61 32.68 6.10 -1.19
C PRO A 61 32.36 4.63 -1.54
N ALA A 62 33.00 3.68 -0.84
CA ALA A 62 32.82 2.24 -1.01
C ALA A 62 31.91 1.60 0.07
N ALA A 63 31.11 2.41 0.78
CA ALA A 63 30.24 1.92 1.84
C ALA A 63 29.25 0.87 1.31
N ARG A 64 29.30 -0.34 1.88
CA ARG A 64 28.28 -1.36 1.67
C ARG A 64 27.29 -1.28 2.81
N VAL A 65 26.09 -0.76 2.53
CA VAL A 65 25.01 -0.68 3.52
C VAL A 65 24.09 -1.89 3.31
N PRO A 66 23.95 -2.79 4.31
CA PRO A 66 22.99 -3.88 4.25
C PRO A 66 21.57 -3.33 4.10
N LEU A 67 20.76 -3.91 3.21
CA LEU A 67 19.38 -3.44 2.95
C LEU A 67 18.52 -3.43 4.22
N ASP A 68 18.78 -4.37 5.12
CA ASP A 68 18.10 -4.61 6.38
C ASP A 68 18.66 -3.79 7.56
N ALA A 69 19.72 -3.00 7.34
CA ALA A 69 20.33 -2.18 8.40
C ALA A 69 19.43 -1.03 8.88
N LEU A 70 18.37 -0.71 8.11
CA LEU A 70 17.41 0.34 8.43
C LEU A 70 16.08 -0.19 8.98
N ASP A 71 15.87 -1.50 9.02
CA ASP A 71 14.66 -2.12 9.57
C ASP A 71 14.68 -2.09 11.11
N GLU A 72 13.53 -1.81 11.75
CA GLU A 72 13.39 -2.04 13.19
C GLU A 72 13.19 -3.54 13.41
N PRO A 73 14.19 -4.26 13.94
CA PRO A 73 14.91 -3.86 15.15
C PRO A 73 16.41 -3.53 14.99
N ARG A 74 16.99 -3.71 13.80
CA ARG A 74 18.45 -3.58 13.53
C ARG A 74 18.93 -2.13 13.44
N ARG A 75 18.01 -1.16 13.36
CA ARG A 75 18.31 0.27 13.30
C ARG A 75 19.13 0.74 14.54
N PRO A 76 20.25 1.45 14.34
CA PRO A 76 21.09 1.95 15.43
C PRO A 76 20.30 2.79 16.44
N ALA A 77 20.50 2.57 17.74
CA ALA A 77 19.68 3.16 18.81
C ALA A 77 19.57 4.70 18.74
N GLY A 78 20.62 5.39 18.28
CA GLY A 78 20.61 6.84 18.18
C GLY A 78 19.91 7.41 16.92
N LEU A 79 19.38 6.54 16.05
CA LEU A 79 18.71 6.83 14.78
C LEU A 79 17.22 6.42 14.76
N ARG A 80 16.69 5.88 15.87
CA ARG A 80 15.28 5.51 15.99
C ARG A 80 14.36 6.73 16.07
N GLY A 81 13.16 6.62 15.50
CA GLY A 81 12.12 7.67 15.53
C GLY A 81 12.25 8.75 14.45
N VAL A 82 12.22 10.03 14.86
CA VAL A 82 12.03 11.22 14.00
C VAL A 82 13.08 11.38 12.89
N ALA A 83 14.25 10.74 13.01
CA ALA A 83 15.31 10.80 12.02
C ALA A 83 15.25 9.68 10.96
N ALA A 84 14.36 8.70 11.08
CA ALA A 84 14.28 7.54 10.20
C ALA A 84 14.13 7.89 8.70
N PRO A 85 13.17 8.72 8.27
CA PRO A 85 13.03 9.07 6.86
C PRO A 85 14.21 9.92 6.34
N LEU A 86 14.88 10.68 7.21
CA LEU A 86 16.08 11.44 6.85
C LEU A 86 17.31 10.52 6.70
N LEU A 87 17.35 9.44 7.47
CA LEU A 87 18.40 8.43 7.38
C LEU A 87 18.24 7.60 6.10
N GLU A 88 17.02 7.15 5.79
CA GLU A 88 16.71 6.47 4.53
C GLU A 88 17.10 7.33 3.33
N LEU A 89 16.75 8.62 3.35
CA LEU A 89 17.15 9.56 2.31
C LEU A 89 18.68 9.76 2.23
N ALA A 90 19.37 9.77 3.38
CA ALA A 90 20.83 9.95 3.43
C ALA A 90 21.60 8.69 2.96
N VAL A 91 21.00 7.52 3.05
CA VAL A 91 21.61 6.23 2.67
C VAL A 91 21.27 5.85 1.24
N PHE A 92 20.01 5.99 0.84
CA PHE A 92 19.50 5.52 -0.46
C PHE A 92 19.23 6.64 -1.46
N GLY A 93 19.25 7.90 -1.04
CA GLY A 93 18.94 9.02 -1.94
C GLY A 93 17.45 9.07 -2.32
N LEU A 94 17.16 9.53 -3.54
CA LEU A 94 15.79 9.57 -4.06
C LEU A 94 15.33 8.17 -4.54
N PRO A 95 14.02 7.89 -4.56
CA PRO A 95 13.49 6.63 -5.11
C PRO A 95 14.02 6.39 -6.53
N GLY A 96 14.58 5.20 -6.77
CA GLY A 96 15.19 4.83 -8.06
C GLY A 96 16.66 5.22 -8.22
N GLN A 97 17.30 5.78 -7.19
CA GLN A 97 18.76 5.87 -7.12
C GLN A 97 19.33 4.59 -6.49
N GLY A 98 20.08 3.83 -7.27
CA GLY A 98 20.66 2.55 -6.82
C GLY A 98 20.94 1.56 -7.96
N MET A 99 20.33 1.73 -9.13
CA MET A 99 20.72 1.02 -10.35
C MET A 99 21.71 1.87 -11.13
N ALA A 100 22.85 1.30 -11.53
CA ALA A 100 23.78 2.00 -12.41
C ALA A 100 23.05 2.35 -13.73
N ALA A 101 23.35 3.49 -14.34
CA ALA A 101 22.73 3.90 -15.61
C ALA A 101 22.87 2.84 -16.70
N ARG A 102 23.95 2.06 -16.65
CA ARG A 102 24.19 0.87 -17.46
C ARG A 102 23.14 -0.22 -17.26
N ASP A 103 22.73 -0.50 -16.03
CA ASP A 103 21.74 -1.54 -15.73
C ASP A 103 20.32 -1.11 -16.12
N ARG A 104 20.00 0.19 -15.98
CA ARG A 104 18.73 0.73 -16.47
C ARG A 104 18.66 0.65 -17.99
N ARG A 105 19.68 1.13 -18.70
CA ARG A 105 19.76 1.04 -20.17
C ARG A 105 19.75 -0.41 -20.66
N ARG A 106 20.43 -1.32 -19.95
CA ARG A 106 20.36 -2.77 -20.21
C ARG A 106 18.91 -3.27 -20.16
N GLN A 107 18.16 -2.87 -19.14
CA GLN A 107 16.79 -3.34 -18.94
C GLN A 107 15.81 -2.74 -19.97
N ASP A 108 16.00 -1.48 -20.34
CA ASP A 108 15.19 -0.82 -21.38
C ASP A 108 15.41 -1.48 -22.75
N VAL A 109 16.67 -1.73 -23.13
CA VAL A 109 17.03 -2.41 -24.39
C VAL A 109 16.53 -3.86 -24.39
N TYR A 110 16.65 -4.56 -23.27
CA TYR A 110 16.09 -5.91 -23.12
C TYR A 110 14.58 -5.93 -23.36
N GLN A 111 13.83 -5.01 -22.73
CA GLN A 111 12.38 -4.94 -22.88
C GLN A 111 11.96 -4.62 -24.31
N GLN A 112 12.67 -3.69 -24.96
CA GLN A 112 12.42 -3.35 -26.36
C GLN A 112 12.61 -4.54 -27.29
N LEU A 113 13.74 -5.25 -27.16
CA LEU A 113 14.04 -6.42 -28.01
C LEU A 113 13.11 -7.61 -27.72
N ALA A 114 12.73 -7.83 -26.46
CA ALA A 114 11.76 -8.86 -26.10
C ALA A 114 10.38 -8.59 -26.73
N ALA A 115 9.95 -7.33 -26.74
CA ALA A 115 8.72 -6.92 -27.40
C ALA A 115 8.77 -7.10 -28.93
N GLU A 116 9.90 -6.75 -29.55
CA GLU A 116 10.12 -6.95 -31.00
C GLU A 116 10.08 -8.44 -31.38
N ILE A 117 10.76 -9.29 -30.62
CA ILE A 117 10.74 -10.76 -30.79
C ILE A 117 9.32 -11.29 -30.67
N MET A 118 8.55 -10.88 -29.65
CA MET A 118 7.17 -11.35 -29.47
C MET A 118 6.24 -10.90 -30.60
N ARG A 119 6.46 -9.71 -31.16
CA ARG A 119 5.65 -9.16 -32.24
C ARG A 119 5.93 -9.83 -33.59
N GLU A 120 7.18 -10.16 -33.87
CA GLU A 120 7.61 -10.58 -35.22
C GLU A 120 7.86 -12.10 -35.33
N ALA A 121 8.10 -12.81 -34.22
CA ALA A 121 8.32 -14.26 -34.22
C ALA A 121 7.00 -15.05 -34.14
N VAL A 122 6.35 -15.18 -35.29
CA VAL A 122 5.10 -15.95 -35.48
C VAL A 122 5.37 -17.44 -35.69
N ASP A 123 6.51 -17.77 -36.30
CA ASP A 123 6.97 -19.14 -36.60
C ASP A 123 8.48 -19.28 -36.36
N SER A 124 9.01 -20.51 -36.46
CA SER A 124 10.43 -20.77 -36.21
C SER A 124 11.38 -20.05 -37.18
N VAL A 125 10.92 -19.76 -38.40
CA VAL A 125 11.74 -19.10 -39.44
C VAL A 125 11.86 -17.60 -39.18
N SER A 126 10.74 -16.95 -38.86
CA SER A 126 10.68 -15.55 -38.43
C SER A 126 11.40 -15.34 -37.09
N LEU A 127 11.29 -16.29 -36.15
CA LEU A 127 12.07 -16.26 -34.91
C LEU A 127 13.58 -16.24 -35.20
N GLN A 128 14.08 -17.10 -36.09
CA GLN A 128 15.50 -17.12 -36.44
C GLN A 128 15.97 -15.79 -37.06
N ALA A 129 15.15 -15.15 -37.90
CA ALA A 129 15.47 -13.87 -38.50
C ALA A 129 15.52 -12.72 -37.47
N VAL A 130 14.56 -12.65 -36.55
CA VAL A 130 14.51 -11.61 -35.50
C VAL A 130 15.57 -11.87 -34.43
N ALA A 131 15.79 -13.12 -34.04
CA ALA A 131 16.85 -13.52 -33.10
C ALA A 131 18.23 -13.10 -33.61
N ARG A 132 18.52 -13.28 -34.90
CA ARG A 132 19.77 -12.82 -35.51
C ARG A 132 19.93 -11.29 -35.42
N ARG A 133 18.86 -10.53 -35.65
CA ARG A 133 18.90 -9.06 -35.51
C ARG A 133 19.10 -8.62 -34.06
N ALA A 134 18.36 -9.22 -33.12
CA ALA A 134 18.46 -8.91 -31.70
C ALA A 134 19.85 -9.25 -31.12
N LEU A 135 20.43 -10.39 -31.51
CA LEU A 135 21.76 -10.80 -31.06
C LEU A 135 22.89 -9.96 -31.67
N ASN A 136 22.67 -9.37 -32.85
CA ASN A 136 23.61 -8.46 -33.52
C ASN A 136 23.40 -6.98 -33.15
N HIS A 137 22.46 -6.66 -32.25
CA HIS A 137 22.23 -5.30 -31.80
C HIS A 137 23.49 -4.76 -31.08
N PRO A 138 23.97 -3.55 -31.39
CA PRO A 138 25.27 -3.05 -30.91
C PRO A 138 25.40 -3.04 -29.39
N GLU A 139 24.31 -2.74 -28.67
CA GLU A 139 24.30 -2.76 -27.20
C GLU A 139 24.28 -4.18 -26.60
N VAL A 140 23.76 -5.17 -27.34
CA VAL A 140 23.74 -6.59 -26.93
C VAL A 140 25.13 -7.20 -27.14
N VAL A 141 25.78 -6.88 -28.26
CA VAL A 141 27.15 -7.33 -28.57
C VAL A 141 28.15 -6.79 -27.55
N ALA A 142 27.97 -5.55 -27.09
CA ALA A 142 28.85 -4.91 -26.12
C ALA A 142 28.65 -5.37 -24.66
N ASP A 143 27.53 -6.04 -24.34
CA ASP A 143 27.18 -6.41 -22.96
C ASP A 143 26.83 -7.90 -22.84
N ALA A 144 27.78 -8.71 -22.34
CA ALA A 144 27.62 -10.15 -22.20
C ALA A 144 26.42 -10.58 -21.32
N GLN A 145 26.03 -9.76 -20.34
CA GLN A 145 24.90 -10.06 -19.49
C GLN A 145 23.58 -9.83 -20.23
N LEU A 146 23.47 -8.72 -20.98
CA LEU A 146 22.33 -8.48 -21.87
C LEU A 146 22.21 -9.58 -22.93
N MET A 147 23.33 -10.00 -23.51
CA MET A 147 23.37 -11.11 -24.46
C MET A 147 22.86 -12.42 -23.86
N GLY A 148 23.21 -12.72 -22.61
CA GLY A 148 22.68 -13.87 -21.87
C GLY A 148 21.16 -13.81 -21.70
N MET A 149 20.62 -12.65 -21.31
CA MET A 149 19.18 -12.44 -21.14
C MET A 149 18.41 -12.57 -22.45
N VAL A 150 18.93 -12.00 -23.55
CA VAL A 150 18.28 -12.10 -24.87
C VAL A 150 18.31 -13.54 -25.38
N ARG A 151 19.41 -14.28 -25.17
CA ARG A 151 19.51 -15.70 -25.55
C ARG A 151 18.53 -16.58 -24.78
N SER A 152 18.38 -16.38 -23.46
CA SER A 152 17.41 -17.15 -22.68
C SER A 152 15.98 -16.89 -23.15
N PHE A 153 15.64 -15.63 -23.44
CA PHE A 153 14.32 -15.28 -23.95
C PHE A 153 14.03 -15.88 -25.34
N ILE A 154 15.01 -15.87 -26.25
CA ILE A 154 14.90 -16.52 -27.56
C ILE A 154 14.66 -18.03 -27.40
N ALA A 155 15.39 -18.69 -26.50
CA ALA A 155 15.24 -20.13 -26.25
C ALA A 155 13.85 -20.48 -25.67
N GLU A 156 13.33 -19.66 -24.75
CA GLU A 156 11.96 -19.81 -24.24
C GLU A 156 10.92 -19.65 -25.36
N ARG A 157 11.11 -18.67 -26.25
CA ARG A 157 10.21 -18.44 -27.38
C ARG A 157 10.27 -19.57 -28.41
N GLU A 158 11.46 -20.08 -28.68
CA GLU A 158 11.66 -21.25 -29.56
C GLU A 158 10.94 -22.49 -29.01
N ALA A 159 11.08 -22.76 -27.72
CA ALA A 159 10.36 -23.85 -27.05
C ALA A 159 8.84 -23.67 -27.11
N ALA A 160 8.35 -22.44 -27.04
CA ALA A 160 6.92 -22.13 -27.17
C ALA A 160 6.40 -22.33 -28.61
N LEU A 161 7.19 -22.01 -29.63
CA LEU A 161 6.82 -22.20 -31.04
C LEU A 161 6.98 -23.66 -31.52
N VAL A 162 7.89 -24.43 -30.91
CA VAL A 162 8.06 -25.87 -31.19
C VAL A 162 6.90 -26.71 -30.62
N ARG A 163 6.14 -26.20 -29.64
CA ARG A 163 4.90 -26.84 -29.20
C ARG A 163 3.84 -26.66 -30.29
N PRO A 164 3.37 -27.73 -30.95
CA PRO A 164 2.36 -27.60 -31.98
C PRO A 164 1.04 -27.06 -31.39
N PRO A 165 0.25 -26.30 -32.17
CA PRO A 165 -1.09 -25.90 -31.76
C PRO A 165 -1.94 -27.15 -31.49
N PRO A 166 -2.89 -27.09 -30.55
CA PRO A 166 -3.67 -28.26 -30.09
C PRO A 166 -4.39 -28.99 -31.25
N ALA A 167 -4.79 -28.27 -32.30
CA ALA A 167 -5.42 -28.85 -33.49
C ALA A 167 -4.48 -29.72 -34.35
N GLU A 168 -3.18 -29.38 -34.43
CA GLU A 168 -2.20 -30.23 -35.14
C GLU A 168 -1.72 -31.40 -34.27
N ALA A 169 -1.72 -31.24 -32.95
CA ALA A 169 -1.47 -32.34 -32.02
C ALA A 169 -2.58 -33.40 -32.12
N GLU A 170 -3.84 -32.98 -32.29
CA GLU A 170 -4.98 -33.87 -32.55
C GLU A 170 -4.89 -34.53 -33.94
N HIS A 171 -4.52 -33.80 -35.00
CA HIS A 171 -4.36 -34.38 -36.34
C HIS A 171 -3.17 -35.35 -36.44
N ARG A 172 -2.05 -35.06 -35.77
CA ARG A 172 -0.92 -36.01 -35.66
C ARG A 172 -1.28 -37.19 -34.77
N ALA A 173 -2.00 -37.00 -33.68
CA ALA A 173 -2.52 -38.11 -32.87
C ALA A 173 -3.47 -39.01 -33.69
N GLN A 174 -4.29 -38.44 -34.59
CA GLN A 174 -5.13 -39.19 -35.53
C GLN A 174 -4.33 -39.90 -36.64
N GLN A 175 -3.26 -39.28 -37.16
CA GLN A 175 -2.36 -39.92 -38.13
C GLN A 175 -1.51 -41.06 -37.51
N HIS A 176 -1.09 -40.91 -36.25
CA HIS A 176 -0.43 -41.95 -35.46
C HIS A 176 -1.40 -43.04 -34.96
N ALA A 177 -2.72 -42.78 -34.97
CA ALA A 177 -3.76 -43.76 -34.68
C ALA A 177 -4.24 -44.55 -35.93
N SER A 178 -3.63 -44.33 -37.10
CA SER A 178 -3.97 -45.08 -38.32
C SER A 178 -3.57 -46.56 -38.18
N LYS A 179 -4.59 -47.41 -37.97
CA LYS A 179 -4.49 -48.86 -37.72
C LYS A 179 -3.75 -49.64 -38.82
N LEU A 180 -3.54 -49.07 -40.00
CA LEU A 180 -2.89 -49.73 -41.14
C LEU A 180 -1.36 -49.60 -41.15
N ARG A 181 -0.78 -48.61 -40.46
CA ARG A 181 0.68 -48.44 -40.40
C ARG A 181 1.36 -49.25 -39.29
N HIS A 182 0.60 -49.71 -38.30
CA HIS A 182 1.09 -50.51 -37.17
C HIS A 182 0.76 -52.01 -37.28
N ALA A 183 0.12 -52.44 -38.36
CA ALA A 183 -0.29 -53.84 -38.56
C ALA A 183 0.88 -54.81 -38.78
N PHE A 184 2.08 -54.30 -39.13
CA PHE A 184 3.23 -55.14 -39.50
C PHE A 184 4.46 -54.99 -38.58
N ASP A 185 4.49 -53.99 -37.69
CA ASP A 185 5.66 -53.72 -36.81
C ASP A 185 5.39 -53.90 -35.31
N ALA A 186 4.15 -54.20 -34.91
CA ALA A 186 3.82 -54.34 -33.49
C ALA A 186 4.07 -55.80 -33.02
N PRO A 187 5.03 -56.06 -32.11
CA PRO A 187 4.96 -57.29 -31.32
C PRO A 187 3.62 -57.30 -30.58
N ALA A 188 3.00 -58.48 -30.47
CA ALA A 188 1.66 -58.67 -29.92
C ALA A 188 1.41 -57.83 -28.65
N PRO A 189 0.19 -57.27 -28.45
CA PRO A 189 -0.12 -56.50 -27.25
C PRO A 189 0.15 -57.39 -26.04
N ARG A 190 1.18 -57.04 -25.27
CA ARG A 190 1.51 -57.74 -24.03
C ARG A 190 0.57 -57.21 -22.96
N ASP A 191 -0.20 -58.10 -22.35
CA ASP A 191 -1.19 -57.75 -21.31
C ASP A 191 -0.58 -57.16 -20.03
N PHE A 192 0.75 -57.18 -19.88
CA PHE A 192 1.44 -56.70 -18.70
C PHE A 192 2.66 -55.84 -19.08
N PRO A 193 2.81 -54.63 -18.48
CA PRO A 193 3.95 -53.78 -18.72
C PRO A 193 5.23 -54.43 -18.21
N THR A 194 6.33 -54.20 -18.92
CA THR A 194 7.64 -54.72 -18.50
C THR A 194 8.13 -54.02 -17.22
N ARG A 195 9.05 -54.65 -16.47
CA ARG A 195 9.68 -54.02 -15.28
C ARG A 195 10.25 -52.64 -15.59
N ALA A 196 10.87 -52.48 -16.76
CA ALA A 196 11.43 -51.21 -17.20
C ALA A 196 10.35 -50.14 -17.43
N GLU A 197 9.23 -50.50 -18.03
CA GLU A 197 8.08 -49.61 -18.23
C GLU A 197 7.43 -49.19 -16.92
N ALA A 198 7.23 -50.13 -15.98
CA ALA A 198 6.67 -49.82 -14.66
C ALA A 198 7.56 -48.85 -13.86
N LEU A 199 8.88 -49.05 -13.91
CA LEU A 199 9.85 -48.15 -13.28
C LEU A 199 9.92 -46.78 -13.97
N ALA A 200 9.83 -46.73 -15.30
CA ALA A 200 9.79 -45.47 -16.04
C ALA A 200 8.52 -44.67 -15.72
N GLN A 201 7.36 -45.33 -15.64
CA GLN A 201 6.11 -44.70 -15.22
C GLN A 201 6.19 -44.18 -13.77
N PHE A 202 6.77 -44.96 -12.87
CA PHE A 202 6.99 -44.54 -11.48
C PHE A 202 7.90 -43.31 -11.39
N ALA A 203 9.04 -43.32 -12.10
CA ALA A 203 9.98 -42.19 -12.14
C ALA A 203 9.33 -40.91 -12.70
N ARG A 204 8.50 -41.05 -13.74
CA ARG A 204 7.74 -39.93 -14.28
C ARG A 204 6.77 -39.35 -13.24
N ARG A 205 5.97 -40.19 -12.58
CA ARG A 205 5.04 -39.73 -11.53
C ARG A 205 5.76 -39.12 -10.34
N LEU A 206 6.94 -39.63 -9.99
CA LEU A 206 7.77 -39.06 -8.95
C LEU A 206 8.27 -37.65 -9.33
N SER A 207 8.70 -37.45 -10.58
CA SER A 207 9.09 -36.13 -11.08
C SER A 207 7.92 -35.13 -11.08
N GLU A 208 6.71 -35.59 -11.43
CA GLU A 208 5.50 -34.77 -11.40
C GLU A 208 5.13 -34.38 -9.95
N PHE A 209 5.28 -35.31 -9.01
CA PHE A 209 5.12 -35.07 -7.58
C PHE A 209 6.12 -34.04 -7.05
N GLU A 210 7.42 -34.21 -7.33
CA GLU A 210 8.47 -33.27 -6.91
C GLU A 210 8.29 -31.88 -7.51
N ALA A 211 7.86 -31.80 -8.78
CA ALA A 211 7.51 -30.55 -9.42
C ALA A 211 6.32 -29.87 -8.71
N ALA A 212 5.27 -30.61 -8.37
CA ALA A 212 4.12 -30.06 -7.64
C ALA A 212 4.50 -29.54 -6.24
N LEU A 213 5.36 -30.26 -5.51
CA LEU A 213 5.89 -29.80 -4.23
C LEU A 213 6.71 -28.51 -4.34
N THR A 214 7.46 -28.35 -5.43
CA THR A 214 8.29 -27.17 -5.70
C THR A 214 7.42 -25.95 -6.00
N HIS A 215 6.32 -26.13 -6.73
CA HIS A 215 5.38 -25.06 -7.11
C HIS A 215 4.29 -24.80 -6.06
N PHE A 216 4.34 -25.51 -4.92
CA PHE A 216 3.33 -25.41 -3.85
C PHE A 216 1.90 -25.72 -4.32
N ASP A 217 1.75 -26.64 -5.28
CA ASP A 217 0.45 -27.12 -5.75
C ASP A 217 0.03 -28.36 -4.96
N GLU A 218 -0.81 -28.13 -3.95
CA GLU A 218 -1.36 -29.17 -3.08
C GLU A 218 -2.18 -30.21 -3.86
N HIS A 219 -2.98 -29.77 -4.83
CA HIS A 219 -3.88 -30.65 -5.57
C HIS A 219 -3.08 -31.59 -6.48
N SER A 220 -2.16 -31.03 -7.27
CA SER A 220 -1.32 -31.83 -8.17
C SER A 220 -0.40 -32.77 -7.40
N ALA A 221 0.13 -32.35 -6.23
CA ALA A 221 0.94 -33.22 -5.38
C ALA A 221 0.13 -34.41 -4.83
N GLN A 222 -1.11 -34.18 -4.40
CA GLN A 222 -1.99 -35.25 -3.93
C GLN A 222 -2.36 -36.24 -5.04
N GLN A 223 -2.66 -35.73 -6.25
CA GLN A 223 -2.97 -36.57 -7.41
C GLN A 223 -1.76 -37.45 -7.79
N ALA A 224 -0.56 -36.86 -7.86
CA ALA A 224 0.66 -37.60 -8.18
C ALA A 224 0.98 -38.66 -7.11
N LEU A 225 0.81 -38.34 -5.82
CA LEU A 225 0.99 -39.32 -4.74
C LEU A 225 -0.02 -40.46 -4.81
N THR A 226 -1.28 -40.17 -5.14
CA THR A 226 -2.31 -41.20 -5.36
C THR A 226 -1.92 -42.13 -6.52
N ALA A 227 -1.43 -41.57 -7.63
CA ALA A 227 -0.95 -42.35 -8.76
C ALA A 227 0.28 -43.22 -8.41
N LEU A 228 1.18 -42.73 -7.56
CA LEU A 228 2.32 -43.52 -7.04
C LEU A 228 1.85 -44.69 -6.17
N ARG A 229 0.84 -44.48 -5.31
CA ARG A 229 0.20 -45.54 -4.51
C ARG A 229 -0.42 -46.61 -5.41
N ASP A 230 -1.17 -46.19 -6.43
CA ASP A 230 -1.81 -47.10 -7.38
C ASP A 230 -0.80 -47.93 -8.17
N LEU A 231 0.29 -47.31 -8.64
CA LEU A 231 1.37 -48.02 -9.31
C LEU A 231 2.03 -49.06 -8.40
N ARG A 232 2.27 -48.71 -7.13
CA ARG A 232 2.84 -49.64 -6.14
C ARG A 232 1.90 -50.78 -5.79
N ALA A 233 0.59 -50.54 -5.75
CA ALA A 233 -0.42 -51.57 -5.52
C ALA A 233 -0.47 -52.57 -6.68
N ARG A 234 -0.35 -52.08 -7.92
CA ARG A 234 -0.35 -52.91 -9.15
C ARG A 234 0.96 -53.66 -9.37
N PHE A 235 2.11 -53.07 -9.04
CA PHE A 235 3.43 -53.65 -9.31
C PHE A 235 4.32 -53.74 -8.05
N PRO A 236 3.91 -54.51 -7.03
CA PRO A 236 4.56 -54.54 -5.73
C PRO A 236 5.98 -55.13 -5.74
N VAL A 237 6.28 -55.98 -6.72
CA VAL A 237 7.58 -56.64 -6.88
C VAL A 237 8.62 -55.71 -7.53
N HIS A 238 8.17 -54.72 -8.30
CA HIS A 238 9.06 -53.84 -9.07
C HIS A 238 9.31 -52.50 -8.38
N ILE A 239 8.34 -51.99 -7.63
CA ILE A 239 8.42 -50.70 -6.94
C ILE A 239 8.67 -50.95 -5.45
N SER A 240 9.70 -50.34 -4.88
CA SER A 240 10.00 -50.53 -3.46
C SER A 240 8.98 -49.84 -2.57
N ALA A 241 8.64 -50.43 -1.42
CA ALA A 241 7.76 -49.80 -0.43
C ALA A 241 8.44 -48.56 0.19
N GLU A 242 9.77 -48.61 0.35
CA GLU A 242 10.57 -47.51 0.91
C GLU A 242 10.50 -46.25 0.05
N SER A 243 10.51 -46.38 -1.29
CA SER A 243 10.38 -45.25 -2.21
C SER A 243 9.04 -44.54 -2.05
N LEU A 244 7.94 -45.30 -1.90
CA LEU A 244 6.62 -44.73 -1.68
C LEU A 244 6.51 -44.06 -0.30
N GLN A 245 7.01 -44.72 0.74
CA GLN A 245 6.99 -44.18 2.10
C GLN A 245 7.73 -42.84 2.18
N ARG A 246 8.89 -42.70 1.51
CA ARG A 246 9.61 -41.43 1.44
C ARG A 246 8.77 -40.32 0.79
N SER A 247 8.05 -40.62 -0.29
CA SER A 247 7.15 -39.65 -0.93
C SER A 247 5.97 -39.26 -0.03
N GLU A 248 5.42 -40.19 0.73
CA GLU A 248 4.36 -39.92 1.72
C GLU A 248 4.88 -39.01 2.85
N GLU A 249 6.05 -39.31 3.41
CA GLU A 249 6.67 -38.47 4.43
C GLU A 249 7.01 -37.07 3.90
N GLN A 250 7.45 -36.96 2.65
CA GLN A 250 7.69 -35.67 1.99
C GLN A 250 6.38 -34.87 1.84
N TYR A 251 5.29 -35.53 1.46
CA TYR A 251 3.97 -34.90 1.36
C TYR A 251 3.47 -34.40 2.72
N ASP A 252 3.62 -35.18 3.79
CA ASP A 252 3.23 -34.76 5.14
C ASP A 252 4.07 -33.59 5.67
N ARG A 253 5.36 -33.55 5.35
CA ARG A 253 6.22 -32.40 5.66
C ARG A 253 5.80 -31.17 4.86
N PHE A 254 5.45 -31.36 3.60
CA PHE A 254 4.97 -30.31 2.71
C PHE A 254 3.65 -29.70 3.20
N LEU A 255 2.66 -30.51 3.58
CA LEU A 255 1.39 -30.04 4.14
C LEU A 255 1.60 -29.20 5.40
N ARG A 256 2.47 -29.66 6.32
CA ARG A 256 2.84 -28.90 7.52
C ARG A 256 3.46 -27.55 7.16
N ARG A 257 4.38 -27.52 6.19
CA ARG A 257 5.03 -26.29 5.71
C ARG A 257 4.02 -25.32 5.09
N ILE A 258 3.11 -25.80 4.25
CA ILE A 258 2.02 -24.99 3.68
C ILE A 258 1.13 -24.41 4.77
N ALA A 259 0.74 -25.21 5.75
CA ALA A 259 -0.10 -24.74 6.85
C ALA A 259 0.57 -23.60 7.63
N THR A 260 1.87 -23.70 7.90
CA THR A 260 2.65 -22.63 8.53
C THR A 260 2.66 -21.35 7.69
N TYR A 261 2.94 -21.45 6.40
CA TYR A 261 2.95 -20.29 5.53
C TYR A 261 1.56 -19.65 5.38
N ARG A 262 0.50 -20.46 5.20
CA ARG A 262 -0.89 -19.96 5.15
C ARG A 262 -1.29 -19.25 6.45
N ARG A 263 -0.78 -19.70 7.61
CA ARG A 263 -0.98 -19.00 8.88
C ARG A 263 -0.25 -17.65 8.90
N GLN A 264 1.03 -17.61 8.53
CA GLN A 264 1.80 -16.36 8.47
C GLN A 264 1.19 -15.35 7.49
N LEU A 265 0.68 -15.84 6.37
CA LEU A 265 -0.04 -15.02 5.40
C LEU A 265 -1.34 -14.46 5.97
N ARG A 266 -2.12 -15.26 6.70
CA ARG A 266 -3.31 -14.77 7.42
C ARG A 266 -2.96 -13.70 8.45
N GLU A 267 -1.92 -13.92 9.25
CA GLU A 267 -1.42 -12.92 10.22
C GLU A 267 -1.00 -11.62 9.51
N LEU A 268 -0.35 -11.72 8.34
CA LEU A 268 0.03 -10.56 7.54
C LEU A 268 -1.20 -9.84 6.93
N ALA A 269 -2.22 -10.58 6.48
CA ALA A 269 -3.47 -10.01 6.01
C ALA A 269 -4.20 -9.24 7.12
N ASP A 270 -4.22 -9.79 8.33
CA ASP A 270 -4.84 -9.13 9.48
C ASP A 270 -4.07 -7.87 9.90
N GLN A 271 -2.73 -7.88 9.80
CA GLN A 271 -1.93 -6.66 9.96
C GLN A 271 -2.26 -5.61 8.90
N GLY A 272 -2.51 -6.03 7.65
CA GLY A 272 -2.92 -5.14 6.56
C GLY A 272 -4.27 -4.49 6.83
N ALA A 273 -5.25 -5.27 7.25
CA ALA A 273 -6.56 -4.76 7.63
C ALA A 273 -6.48 -3.82 8.84
N ALA A 274 -5.70 -4.17 9.87
CA ALA A 274 -5.51 -3.32 11.05
C ALA A 274 -4.80 -2.00 10.71
N ALA A 275 -3.80 -2.03 9.81
CA ALA A 275 -3.13 -0.82 9.33
C ALA A 275 -4.10 0.10 8.57
N ALA A 276 -4.94 -0.46 7.71
CA ALA A 276 -5.98 0.30 7.01
C ALA A 276 -6.97 0.95 8.00
N GLN A 277 -7.44 0.20 9.00
CA GLN A 277 -8.32 0.74 10.06
C GLN A 277 -7.67 1.86 10.89
N ALA A 278 -6.35 1.83 11.03
CA ALA A 278 -5.59 2.86 11.72
C ALA A 278 -5.24 4.09 10.85
N GLY A 279 -5.63 4.09 9.57
CA GLY A 279 -5.27 5.14 8.61
C GLY A 279 -3.81 5.08 8.13
N ASP A 280 -3.10 3.97 8.36
CA ASP A 280 -1.73 3.77 7.86
C ASP A 280 -1.74 3.18 6.45
N ALA A 281 -2.13 4.02 5.48
CA ALA A 281 -2.20 3.66 4.07
C ALA A 281 -0.87 3.14 3.50
N LYS A 282 0.27 3.55 4.07
CA LYS A 282 1.59 3.09 3.61
C LYS A 282 1.81 1.62 3.96
N THR A 283 1.51 1.25 5.20
CA THR A 283 1.65 -0.13 5.66
C THR A 283 0.63 -1.03 4.96
N ALA A 284 -0.63 -0.60 4.82
CA ALA A 284 -1.64 -1.35 4.07
C ALA A 284 -1.23 -1.59 2.61
N ALA A 285 -0.76 -0.56 1.90
CA ALA A 285 -0.29 -0.69 0.52
C ALA A 285 0.97 -1.54 0.39
N TRP A 286 1.91 -1.45 1.33
CA TRP A 286 3.09 -2.33 1.35
C TRP A 286 2.71 -3.79 1.54
N ILE A 287 1.74 -4.08 2.41
CA ILE A 287 1.23 -5.44 2.62
C ILE A 287 0.58 -5.98 1.34
N LEU A 288 -0.25 -5.19 0.65
CA LEU A 288 -0.82 -5.59 -0.64
C LEU A 288 0.24 -5.90 -1.69
N ARG A 289 1.26 -5.05 -1.84
CA ARG A 289 2.38 -5.30 -2.77
C ARG A 289 3.16 -6.56 -2.41
N ARG A 290 3.34 -6.82 -1.11
CA ARG A 290 4.02 -8.03 -0.63
C ARG A 290 3.21 -9.28 -0.96
N PHE A 291 1.89 -9.22 -0.81
CA PHE A 291 0.98 -10.29 -1.23
C PHE A 291 1.03 -10.53 -2.75
N ASP A 292 1.00 -9.48 -3.55
CA ASP A 292 1.14 -9.57 -5.01
C ASP A 292 2.48 -10.21 -5.39
N ALA A 293 3.58 -9.80 -4.76
CA ALA A 293 4.90 -10.38 -4.99
C ALA A 293 4.97 -11.87 -4.61
N ILE A 294 4.40 -12.27 -3.48
CA ILE A 294 4.34 -13.68 -3.06
C ILE A 294 3.52 -14.49 -4.08
N ARG A 295 2.39 -13.95 -4.56
CA ARG A 295 1.57 -14.60 -5.59
C ARG A 295 2.32 -14.78 -6.91
N THR A 296 3.08 -13.77 -7.35
CA THR A 296 3.88 -13.87 -8.59
C THR A 296 4.98 -14.94 -8.45
N LEU A 297 5.61 -15.05 -7.29
CA LEU A 297 6.69 -16.01 -7.06
C LEU A 297 6.17 -17.43 -6.78
N VAL A 298 5.05 -17.56 -6.08
CA VAL A 298 4.48 -18.83 -5.63
C VAL A 298 2.94 -18.80 -5.69
N PRO A 299 2.34 -18.96 -6.89
CA PRO A 299 0.90 -18.84 -7.07
C PRO A 299 0.07 -19.82 -6.22
N GLY A 300 0.56 -21.06 -6.03
CA GLY A 300 -0.14 -22.10 -5.27
C GLY A 300 -0.28 -21.78 -3.77
N LEU A 301 0.51 -20.84 -3.24
CA LEU A 301 0.50 -20.50 -1.83
C LEU A 301 -0.53 -19.41 -1.48
N VAL A 302 -0.81 -18.49 -2.40
CA VAL A 302 -1.75 -17.38 -2.22
C VAL A 302 -2.85 -17.47 -3.28
N PRO A 303 -4.02 -18.05 -2.95
CA PRO A 303 -5.17 -18.08 -3.85
C PRO A 303 -5.65 -16.66 -4.17
N GLU A 304 -6.16 -16.45 -5.39
CA GLU A 304 -6.70 -15.15 -5.82
C GLU A 304 -7.81 -14.63 -4.89
N ILE A 305 -8.63 -15.55 -4.38
CA ILE A 305 -9.72 -15.26 -3.45
C ILE A 305 -9.19 -14.53 -2.20
N MET A 306 -8.06 -14.98 -1.65
CA MET A 306 -7.46 -14.40 -0.45
C MET A 306 -6.95 -12.97 -0.69
N LEU A 307 -6.40 -12.70 -1.88
CA LEU A 307 -5.96 -11.36 -2.26
C LEU A 307 -7.15 -10.42 -2.48
N ALA A 308 -8.20 -10.91 -3.14
CA ALA A 308 -9.43 -10.16 -3.35
C ALA A 308 -10.11 -9.81 -2.02
N GLU A 309 -10.18 -10.77 -1.09
CA GLU A 309 -10.69 -10.56 0.27
C GLU A 309 -9.88 -9.51 1.04
N LEU A 310 -8.55 -9.57 0.96
CA LEU A 310 -7.70 -8.56 1.61
C LEU A 310 -7.91 -7.16 1.03
N ARG A 311 -7.99 -7.04 -0.32
CA ARG A 311 -8.29 -5.78 -0.98
C ARG A 311 -9.64 -5.22 -0.52
N ALA A 312 -10.68 -6.04 -0.53
CA ALA A 312 -12.01 -5.65 -0.05
C ALA A 312 -11.99 -5.22 1.42
N ARG A 313 -11.29 -5.94 2.29
CA ARG A 313 -11.13 -5.58 3.71
C ARG A 313 -10.43 -4.23 3.91
N ILE A 314 -9.39 -3.94 3.13
CA ILE A 314 -8.65 -2.68 3.20
C ILE A 314 -9.54 -1.53 2.73
N THR A 315 -10.15 -1.64 1.55
CA THR A 315 -11.04 -0.60 1.01
C THR A 315 -12.21 -0.30 1.95
N ASN A 316 -12.90 -1.33 2.45
CA ASN A 316 -13.98 -1.15 3.41
C ASN A 316 -13.51 -0.48 4.71
N SER A 317 -12.28 -0.75 5.15
CA SER A 317 -11.72 -0.15 6.36
C SER A 317 -11.36 1.32 6.16
N GLU A 318 -10.82 1.67 4.98
CA GLU A 318 -10.53 3.04 4.58
C GLU A 318 -11.82 3.86 4.52
N GLU A 319 -12.84 3.39 3.80
CA GLU A 319 -14.16 4.03 3.72
C GLU A 319 -14.76 4.26 5.13
N GLN A 320 -14.75 3.23 5.98
CA GLN A 320 -15.24 3.36 7.36
C GLN A 320 -14.44 4.37 8.19
N SER A 321 -13.13 4.48 7.97
CA SER A 321 -12.29 5.44 8.68
C SER A 321 -12.61 6.88 8.25
N GLU A 322 -12.75 7.11 6.95
CA GLU A 322 -13.13 8.40 6.37
C GLU A 322 -14.52 8.83 6.87
N THR A 323 -15.52 7.93 6.83
CA THR A 323 -16.85 8.21 7.38
C THR A 323 -16.80 8.58 8.86
N ARG A 324 -15.96 7.90 9.67
CA ARG A 324 -15.80 8.24 11.11
C ARG A 324 -15.12 9.58 11.31
N GLU A 325 -14.13 9.93 10.49
CA GLU A 325 -13.44 11.21 10.55
C GLU A 325 -14.37 12.37 10.18
N LEU A 326 -15.07 12.27 9.06
CA LEU A 326 -16.09 13.24 8.64
C LEU A 326 -17.16 13.42 9.71
N ARG A 327 -17.65 12.31 10.31
CA ARG A 327 -18.63 12.40 11.41
C ARG A 327 -18.09 13.12 12.64
N ARG A 328 -16.81 12.92 12.98
CA ARG A 328 -16.17 13.63 14.09
C ARG A 328 -16.02 15.12 13.77
N GLU A 329 -15.67 15.46 12.54
CA GLU A 329 -15.55 16.84 12.08
C GLU A 329 -16.91 17.57 12.15
N LEU A 330 -17.97 16.94 11.65
CA LEU A 330 -19.34 17.44 11.75
C LEU A 330 -19.73 17.73 13.21
N LEU A 331 -19.58 16.74 14.10
CA LEU A 331 -19.92 16.88 15.52
C LEU A 331 -19.05 17.94 16.22
N SER A 332 -17.77 18.02 15.87
CA SER A 332 -16.87 19.05 16.40
C SER A 332 -17.33 20.44 15.99
N ARG A 333 -17.79 20.60 14.75
CA ARG A 333 -18.29 21.87 14.23
C ARG A 333 -19.59 22.28 14.90
N GLU A 334 -20.55 21.36 15.05
CA GLU A 334 -21.80 21.59 15.78
C GLU A 334 -21.53 22.05 17.21
N ARG A 335 -20.62 21.36 17.93
CA ARG A 335 -20.23 21.71 19.30
C ARG A 335 -19.59 23.09 19.38
N ALA A 336 -18.67 23.42 18.48
CA ALA A 336 -18.01 24.72 18.46
C ALA A 336 -19.01 25.87 18.28
N VAL A 337 -20.00 25.71 17.40
CA VAL A 337 -21.07 26.69 17.19
C VAL A 337 -21.97 26.80 18.42
N ALA A 338 -22.37 25.68 19.02
CA ALA A 338 -23.18 25.67 20.23
C ALA A 338 -22.47 26.36 21.41
N ASP A 339 -21.17 26.11 21.57
CA ASP A 339 -20.33 26.73 22.60
C ASP A 339 -20.17 28.23 22.37
N GLU A 340 -19.97 28.67 21.12
CA GLU A 340 -19.90 30.09 20.77
C GLU A 340 -21.21 30.82 21.17
N ILE A 341 -22.36 30.27 20.80
CA ILE A 341 -23.67 30.83 21.17
C ILE A 341 -23.86 30.85 22.68
N LYS A 342 -23.45 29.80 23.39
CA LYS A 342 -23.54 29.71 24.85
C LYS A 342 -22.68 30.77 25.55
N GLN A 343 -21.47 31.02 25.05
CA GLN A 343 -20.57 32.05 25.57
C GLN A 343 -21.15 33.46 25.38
N LEU A 344 -21.71 33.73 24.20
CA LEU A 344 -22.40 35.01 23.93
C LEU A 344 -23.58 35.22 24.87
N ALA A 345 -24.40 34.18 25.06
CA ALA A 345 -25.54 34.21 25.97
C ALA A 345 -25.11 34.44 27.44
N ALA A 346 -24.01 33.82 27.86
CA ALA A 346 -23.46 34.00 29.20
C ALA A 346 -22.99 35.44 29.43
N ALA A 347 -22.26 36.03 28.48
CA ALA A 347 -21.78 37.40 28.57
C ALA A 347 -22.93 38.42 28.65
N ILE A 348 -23.99 38.21 27.87
CA ILE A 348 -25.19 39.08 27.87
C ILE A 348 -25.91 39.02 29.22
N ARG A 349 -26.18 37.81 29.73
CA ARG A 349 -26.86 37.63 31.04
C ARG A 349 -26.01 38.09 32.23
N GLN A 350 -24.71 37.83 32.20
CA GLN A 350 -23.79 38.28 33.26
C GLN A 350 -23.81 39.80 33.35
N TYR A 351 -23.80 40.50 32.21
CA TYR A 351 -23.91 41.94 32.19
C TYR A 351 -25.24 42.44 32.79
N GLU A 352 -26.37 41.84 32.40
CA GLU A 352 -27.68 42.19 32.98
C GLU A 352 -27.73 42.00 34.49
N GLN A 353 -27.12 40.92 35.01
CA GLN A 353 -27.02 40.65 36.44
C GLN A 353 -26.16 41.69 37.16
N VAL A 354 -24.96 41.98 36.65
CA VAL A 354 -24.01 42.93 37.28
C VAL A 354 -24.57 44.35 37.30
N VAL A 355 -25.29 44.78 36.26
CA VAL A 355 -25.93 46.10 36.23
C VAL A 355 -26.96 46.29 37.34
N ARG A 356 -27.65 45.20 37.75
CA ARG A 356 -28.64 45.24 38.83
C ARG A 356 -28.03 45.21 40.23
N GLN A 357 -26.82 44.68 40.38
CA GLN A 357 -26.23 44.35 41.68
C GLN A 357 -25.05 45.25 42.07
N ALA A 358 -24.30 45.76 41.09
CA ALA A 358 -23.05 46.47 41.33
C ALA A 358 -23.18 47.99 41.15
N PRO A 359 -22.48 48.80 41.98
CA PRO A 359 -22.39 50.25 41.82
C PRO A 359 -21.89 50.65 40.43
N ALA A 360 -22.32 51.82 39.96
CA ALA A 360 -22.03 52.32 38.61
C ALA A 360 -20.52 52.37 38.28
N ASP A 361 -19.68 52.74 39.25
CA ASP A 361 -18.24 52.90 39.09
C ASP A 361 -17.41 51.66 39.43
N SER A 362 -18.04 50.50 39.63
CA SER A 362 -17.29 49.28 39.94
C SER A 362 -16.51 48.74 38.72
N ASP A 363 -15.25 48.33 38.93
CA ASP A 363 -14.42 47.66 37.92
C ASP A 363 -15.07 46.39 37.35
N GLU A 364 -15.93 45.75 38.14
CA GLU A 364 -16.69 44.56 37.74
C GLU A 364 -17.74 44.91 36.67
N ARG A 365 -18.46 46.03 36.85
CA ARG A 365 -19.43 46.53 35.87
C ARG A 365 -18.77 47.00 34.58
N GLN A 366 -17.61 47.66 34.66
CA GLN A 366 -16.85 48.07 33.48
C GLN A 366 -16.37 46.85 32.66
N ARG A 367 -15.87 45.80 33.33
CA ARG A 367 -15.47 44.54 32.68
C ARG A 367 -16.65 43.81 32.04
N ALA A 368 -17.77 43.70 32.75
CA ALA A 368 -18.99 43.09 32.22
C ALA A 368 -19.55 43.89 31.02
N GLU A 369 -19.47 45.22 31.05
CA GLU A 369 -19.90 46.06 29.93
C GLU A 369 -19.02 45.89 28.69
N ALA A 370 -17.69 45.82 28.85
CA ALA A 370 -16.79 45.54 27.74
C ALA A 370 -17.08 44.16 27.10
N ALA A 371 -17.29 43.13 27.92
CA ALA A 371 -17.66 41.79 27.46
C ALA A 371 -19.02 41.77 26.75
N TYR A 372 -20.01 42.51 27.27
CA TYR A 372 -21.31 42.67 26.64
C TYR A 372 -21.22 43.37 25.29
N ARG A 373 -20.50 44.49 25.18
CA ARG A 373 -20.31 45.20 23.90
C ARG A 373 -19.67 44.29 22.86
N ALA A 374 -18.64 43.54 23.24
CA ALA A 374 -18.02 42.55 22.36
C ALA A 374 -18.99 41.45 21.92
N ALA A 375 -19.80 40.93 22.85
CA ALA A 375 -20.82 39.93 22.55
C ALA A 375 -21.91 40.45 21.61
N VAL A 376 -22.35 41.70 21.78
CA VAL A 376 -23.33 42.35 20.90
C VAL A 376 -22.80 42.49 19.48
N GLU A 377 -21.57 42.99 19.31
CA GLU A 377 -20.94 43.08 18.00
C GLU A 377 -20.79 41.71 17.35
N ARG A 378 -20.44 40.68 18.13
CA ARG A 378 -20.38 39.31 17.61
C ARG A 378 -21.76 38.78 17.20
N VAL A 379 -22.81 38.98 18.00
CA VAL A 379 -24.19 38.59 17.65
C VAL A 379 -24.69 39.30 16.38
N ARG A 380 -24.27 40.55 16.14
CA ARG A 380 -24.55 41.27 14.89
C ARG A 380 -23.83 40.65 13.69
N ALA A 381 -22.57 40.24 13.86
CA ALA A 381 -21.79 39.57 12.84
C ALA A 381 -22.24 38.12 12.54
N LEU A 382 -23.02 37.50 13.45
CA LEU A 382 -23.70 36.23 13.22
C LEU A 382 -25.04 36.49 12.50
N ASP A 383 -24.96 37.02 11.29
CA ASP A 383 -26.09 37.40 10.45
C ASP A 383 -26.60 36.24 9.57
N SER A 384 -27.48 36.57 8.62
CA SER A 384 -28.03 35.60 7.67
C SER A 384 -26.95 35.01 6.76
N ASP A 385 -25.91 35.79 6.43
CA ASP A 385 -24.82 35.36 5.55
C ASP A 385 -23.88 34.40 6.28
N TRP A 386 -23.58 34.67 7.55
CA TRP A 386 -22.88 33.71 8.41
C TRP A 386 -23.63 32.38 8.51
N LEU A 387 -24.96 32.44 8.69
CA LEU A 387 -25.77 31.24 8.80
C LEU A 387 -25.82 30.46 7.48
N ALA A 388 -25.94 31.15 6.34
CA ALA A 388 -25.87 30.52 5.02
C ALA A 388 -24.49 29.85 4.82
N GLY A 389 -23.40 30.51 5.23
CA GLY A 389 -22.06 29.94 5.20
C GLY A 389 -21.91 28.70 6.09
N LEU A 390 -22.53 28.70 7.28
CA LEU A 390 -22.55 27.52 8.16
C LEU A 390 -23.34 26.36 7.54
N ILE A 391 -24.51 26.64 6.96
CA ILE A 391 -25.35 25.63 6.30
C ILE A 391 -24.56 24.99 5.16
N LEU A 392 -23.95 25.79 4.29
CA LEU A 392 -23.16 25.28 3.17
C LEU A 392 -21.99 24.40 3.63
N GLN A 393 -21.27 24.81 4.68
CA GLN A 393 -20.18 24.01 5.26
C GLN A 393 -20.68 22.66 5.78
N LEU A 394 -21.82 22.66 6.46
CA LEU A 394 -22.43 21.46 7.04
C LEU A 394 -23.03 20.53 5.97
N GLU A 395 -23.63 21.08 4.93
CA GLU A 395 -24.11 20.34 3.76
C GLU A 395 -22.97 19.67 3.00
N THR A 396 -21.85 20.38 2.80
CA THR A 396 -20.66 19.80 2.15
C THR A 396 -20.15 18.58 2.93
N LEU A 397 -20.07 18.68 4.26
CA LEU A 397 -19.67 17.55 5.11
C LEU A 397 -20.68 16.38 5.08
N LEU A 398 -21.97 16.67 4.93
CA LEU A 398 -23.02 15.66 4.79
C LEU A 398 -22.96 14.92 3.46
N ASP A 399 -22.75 15.65 2.36
CA ASP A 399 -22.63 15.07 1.01
C ASP A 399 -21.48 14.04 0.96
N ASP A 400 -20.36 14.35 1.61
CA ASP A 400 -19.20 13.46 1.71
C ASP A 400 -19.46 12.23 2.61
N LEU A 401 -20.35 12.36 3.61
CA LEU A 401 -20.64 11.32 4.59
C LEU A 401 -21.53 10.20 4.05
N ARG A 402 -22.19 10.39 2.90
CA ARG A 402 -23.17 9.47 2.28
C ARG A 402 -24.10 8.85 3.34
N ASP A 403 -25.15 9.56 3.72
CA ASP A 403 -26.11 9.17 4.76
C ASP A 403 -27.32 8.39 4.17
N PRO A 404 -27.29 7.04 4.07
CA PRO A 404 -28.38 6.29 3.47
C PRO A 404 -29.65 6.25 4.32
N THR A 405 -29.55 6.49 5.64
CA THR A 405 -30.69 6.44 6.55
C THR A 405 -31.35 7.81 6.74
N GLY A 406 -30.66 8.90 6.36
CA GLY A 406 -31.12 10.28 6.53
C GLY A 406 -31.14 10.75 7.99
N GLU A 407 -30.59 9.96 8.92
CA GLU A 407 -30.58 10.30 10.34
C GLU A 407 -29.70 11.52 10.63
N ILE A 408 -28.54 11.60 9.98
CA ILE A 408 -27.57 12.68 10.17
C ILE A 408 -28.10 13.96 9.52
N HIS A 409 -28.73 13.84 8.36
CA HIS A 409 -29.43 14.95 7.71
C HIS A 409 -30.51 15.55 8.63
N ASN A 410 -31.38 14.71 9.20
CA ASN A 410 -32.42 15.16 10.14
C ASN A 410 -31.84 15.82 11.41
N GLN A 411 -30.73 15.29 11.95
CA GLN A 411 -30.04 15.89 13.09
C GLN A 411 -29.55 17.31 12.74
N LEU A 412 -29.00 17.49 11.54
CA LEU A 412 -28.43 18.75 11.07
C LEU A 412 -29.50 19.82 10.86
N GLU A 413 -30.64 19.46 10.27
CA GLU A 413 -31.79 20.35 10.17
C GLU A 413 -32.27 20.83 11.54
N GLN A 414 -32.42 19.91 12.50
CA GLN A 414 -32.80 20.25 13.87
C GLN A 414 -31.76 21.16 14.54
N PHE A 415 -30.47 20.93 14.29
CA PHE A 415 -29.39 21.77 14.79
C PHE A 415 -29.49 23.20 14.24
N ILE A 416 -29.68 23.35 12.92
CA ILE A 416 -29.84 24.68 12.28
C ILE A 416 -31.05 25.42 12.86
N VAL A 417 -32.19 24.73 13.06
CA VAL A 417 -33.38 25.32 13.68
C VAL A 417 -33.07 25.81 15.10
N ARG A 418 -32.32 25.05 15.91
CA ARG A 418 -31.90 25.45 17.26
C ARG A 418 -30.97 26.66 17.24
N VAL A 419 -30.01 26.70 16.31
CA VAL A 419 -29.10 27.85 16.12
C VAL A 419 -29.89 29.11 15.78
N ARG A 420 -30.81 29.04 14.80
CA ARG A 420 -31.71 30.15 14.44
C ARG A 420 -32.51 30.66 15.63
N ALA A 421 -33.12 29.75 16.37
CA ALA A 421 -33.91 30.09 17.55
C ALA A 421 -33.05 30.76 18.64
N ALA A 422 -31.84 30.25 18.89
CA ALA A 422 -30.93 30.81 19.88
C ALA A 422 -30.43 32.21 19.50
N LEU A 423 -30.02 32.42 18.24
CA LEU A 423 -29.61 33.74 17.75
C LEU A 423 -30.75 34.76 17.82
N ASN A 424 -31.97 34.36 17.46
CA ASN A 424 -33.14 35.24 17.58
C ASN A 424 -33.43 35.62 19.03
N ARG A 425 -33.33 34.67 19.98
CA ARG A 425 -33.46 34.97 21.41
C ARG A 425 -32.40 35.97 21.88
N LEU A 426 -31.14 35.77 21.52
CA LEU A 426 -30.06 36.70 21.87
C LEU A 426 -30.30 38.10 21.30
N ARG A 427 -30.76 38.20 20.06
CA ARG A 427 -31.11 39.51 19.45
C ARG A 427 -32.30 40.19 20.13
N VAL A 428 -33.24 39.43 20.71
CA VAL A 428 -34.35 39.98 21.50
C VAL A 428 -33.83 40.47 22.86
N GLU A 429 -33.01 39.68 23.56
CA GLU A 429 -32.37 40.05 24.83
C GLU A 429 -31.49 41.31 24.69
N VAL A 430 -30.67 41.39 23.65
CA VAL A 430 -29.86 42.59 23.38
C VAL A 430 -30.74 43.82 23.17
N ARG A 431 -31.86 43.68 22.44
CA ARG A 431 -32.79 44.80 22.20
C ARG A 431 -33.49 45.24 23.49
N SER A 432 -33.90 44.31 24.36
CA SER A 432 -34.56 44.66 25.63
C SER A 432 -33.59 45.39 26.57
N ILE A 433 -32.35 44.94 26.68
CA ILE A 433 -31.31 45.59 27.50
C ILE A 433 -30.98 47.00 26.95
N GLN A 434 -30.88 47.15 25.63
CA GLN A 434 -30.64 48.46 25.00
C GLN A 434 -31.82 49.43 25.18
N ALA A 435 -33.07 48.93 25.14
CA ALA A 435 -34.26 49.73 25.40
C ALA A 435 -34.33 50.21 26.86
N GLY A 436 -34.02 49.33 27.83
CA GLY A 436 -33.95 49.69 29.25
C GLY A 436 -32.91 50.77 29.56
N ARG A 437 -31.77 50.76 28.87
CA ARG A 437 -30.75 51.82 28.96
C ARG A 437 -31.24 53.17 28.46
N ARG A 438 -31.97 53.21 27.34
CA ARG A 438 -32.51 54.46 26.78
C ARG A 438 -33.63 55.07 27.64
N GLY A 439 -34.41 54.23 28.33
CA GLY A 439 -35.45 54.68 29.25
C GLY A 439 -34.93 55.22 30.59
N GLY A 440 -33.82 54.67 31.11
CA GLY A 440 -33.22 55.13 32.38
C GLY A 440 -32.44 56.45 32.29
N GLY A 441 -31.88 56.77 31.12
CA GLY A 441 -31.12 58.01 30.91
C GLY A 441 -31.95 59.30 30.85
N ALA A 442 -33.28 59.20 30.81
CA ALA A 442 -34.18 60.37 30.82
C ALA A 442 -34.59 60.81 32.23
N GLY A 443 -34.16 60.10 33.29
CA GLY A 443 -34.56 60.37 34.68
C GLY A 443 -33.48 60.95 35.60
N GLU A 444 -32.24 61.12 35.14
CA GLU A 444 -31.10 61.64 35.94
C GLU A 444 -30.65 63.04 35.48
N SER A 445 -31.55 63.82 34.88
CA SER A 445 -31.33 65.25 34.61
C SER A 445 -32.52 66.05 35.13
N ALA A 446 -32.60 66.15 36.46
CA ALA A 446 -33.37 67.16 37.19
C ALA A 446 -32.49 67.70 38.33
#